data_AF-A0AAU6DRB2-F1
#
_entry.id   AF-A0AAU6DRB2-F1
#
_cell.length_a   1.000
_cell.length_b   1.000
_cell.length_c   1.000
_cell.angle_alpha   90.00
_cell.angle_beta   90.00
_cell.angle_gamma   90.00
#
_symmetry.space_group_name_H-M   'P 1'
#
loop_
_entity.id
_entity.type
_entity.pdbx_description
1 polymer ?
#
loop_
_entity_poly.entity_id
_entity_poly.type
_entity_poly.pdbx_seq_one_letter_code
_entity_poly.pdbx_strand_id
1 'polypeptide(L)'
;MLLVAATTDAPTDPGVAYAHLSVPVSGPALALDGPTLRGQLWHGPDGGRPKPAVPGVFHVPLWACQIDESTGAAVFFVTAQWRLDAVVLTAFHRTTVPADASGDVAAWACVIADERAAVNFPLPRPGHLSGQGPEAEEKITLTVPANPAAVARLLRDHLPATGVPVFGPTIHRRVLRSDIYLPPGSGRREYAALTPRSDGTWWAKAKVLKDGRLHKSIRPAATRDEALAQVAEVLGHPRLVHTGTLHRATWDLPSPADADGHWSTVTVDTTTLAPHPGTLQQVELEYGACFTATPVAASASQIRRSVAETADSVAAVLTAHHIPHARNGQSKTEHFLATGDADARR
;
A
#
# COMPACT_ATOMS: atom_id res chain seq x y z
N MET A 1 22.69 16.49 -2.21
CA MET A 1 22.05 15.70 -3.30
C MET A 1 20.65 15.17 -2.92
N LEU A 2 19.71 15.04 -3.87
CA LEU A 2 18.47 14.24 -3.70
C LEU A 2 18.52 13.02 -4.63
N LEU A 3 18.54 11.81 -4.07
CA LEU A 3 18.37 10.55 -4.81
C LEU A 3 16.88 10.19 -4.83
N VAL A 4 16.31 9.93 -5.99
CA VAL A 4 14.91 9.53 -6.16
C VAL A 4 14.83 8.17 -6.81
N ALA A 5 14.10 7.25 -6.18
CA ALA A 5 13.70 6.00 -6.79
C ALA A 5 12.26 6.11 -7.28
N ALA A 6 12.00 5.71 -8.52
CA ALA A 6 10.68 5.79 -9.14
C ALA A 6 10.34 4.50 -9.86
N THR A 7 9.05 4.22 -9.97
CA THR A 7 8.53 3.23 -10.92
C THR A 7 7.91 3.96 -12.11
N THR A 8 7.83 3.30 -13.25
CA THR A 8 7.08 3.86 -14.39
C THR A 8 5.58 3.69 -14.15
N ASP A 9 4.76 4.33 -14.97
CA ASP A 9 3.34 4.03 -15.06
C ASP A 9 2.99 3.19 -16.29
N ALA A 10 3.97 2.45 -16.81
CA ALA A 10 3.79 1.47 -17.87
C ALA A 10 3.39 0.11 -17.26
N PRO A 11 2.26 -0.51 -17.67
CA PRO A 11 1.74 -1.74 -17.04
C PRO A 11 2.72 -2.92 -17.03
N THR A 12 3.58 -3.01 -18.04
CA THR A 12 4.50 -4.14 -18.27
C THR A 12 5.93 -3.89 -17.78
N ASP A 13 6.21 -2.72 -17.22
CA ASP A 13 7.54 -2.37 -16.72
C ASP A 13 7.47 -2.19 -15.20
N PRO A 14 7.73 -3.25 -14.41
CA PRO A 14 7.76 -3.16 -12.96
C PRO A 14 9.08 -2.60 -12.42
N GLY A 15 10.02 -2.20 -13.30
CA GLY A 15 11.35 -1.75 -12.91
C GLY A 15 11.33 -0.52 -12.01
N VAL A 16 12.29 -0.49 -11.08
CA VAL A 16 12.62 0.73 -10.33
C VAL A 16 13.79 1.41 -11.04
N ALA A 17 13.62 2.68 -11.32
CA ALA A 17 14.66 3.54 -11.88
C ALA A 17 15.05 4.63 -10.90
N TYR A 18 16.27 5.14 -11.03
CA TYR A 18 16.86 6.11 -10.11
C TYR A 18 17.28 7.38 -10.82
N ALA A 19 17.11 8.53 -10.17
CA ALA A 19 17.59 9.81 -10.67
C ALA A 19 18.15 10.65 -9.52
N HIS A 20 19.15 11.47 -9.83
CA HIS A 20 19.65 12.49 -8.93
C HIS A 20 19.03 13.84 -9.30
N LEU A 21 18.35 14.47 -8.35
CA LEU A 21 17.73 15.79 -8.54
C LEU A 21 18.49 16.86 -7.76
N SER A 22 18.64 18.01 -8.40
CA SER A 22 19.10 19.25 -7.79
C SER A 22 17.90 20.12 -7.42
N VAL A 23 17.10 19.66 -6.46
CA VAL A 23 15.95 20.42 -5.92
C VAL A 23 16.20 20.79 -4.47
N PRO A 24 15.89 22.02 -4.04
CA PRO A 24 15.92 22.39 -2.63
C PRO A 24 14.93 21.54 -1.85
N VAL A 25 15.37 20.99 -0.71
CA VAL A 25 14.51 20.22 0.19
C VAL A 25 14.38 20.99 1.49
N SER A 26 13.16 21.37 1.85
CA SER A 26 12.88 22.02 3.12
C SER A 26 11.59 21.46 3.73
N GLY A 27 11.63 21.23 5.04
CA GLY A 27 10.45 20.81 5.80
C GLY A 27 10.07 19.32 5.68
N PRO A 28 8.86 18.96 6.14
CA PRO A 28 8.41 17.57 6.26
C PRO A 28 7.81 16.98 4.98
N ALA A 29 7.63 17.78 3.93
CA ALA A 29 7.04 17.36 2.66
C ALA A 29 7.84 17.91 1.49
N LEU A 30 7.92 17.13 0.42
CA LEU A 30 8.61 17.46 -0.83
C LEU A 30 7.63 17.25 -1.98
N ALA A 31 7.40 18.28 -2.79
CA ALA A 31 6.61 18.17 -4.00
C ALA A 31 7.55 18.17 -5.21
N LEU A 32 7.50 17.10 -6.01
CA LEU A 32 8.24 17.00 -7.27
C LEU A 32 7.25 17.20 -8.42
N ASP A 33 7.43 18.27 -9.18
CA ASP A 33 6.55 18.55 -10.32
C ASP A 33 6.87 17.65 -11.53
N GLY A 34 5.85 17.45 -12.36
CA GLY A 34 5.90 16.59 -13.53
C GLY A 34 6.88 17.07 -14.61
N PRO A 35 7.02 18.37 -14.91
CA PRO A 35 8.08 18.87 -15.79
C PRO A 35 9.49 18.50 -15.32
N THR A 36 9.77 18.68 -14.03
CA THR A 36 11.07 18.35 -13.42
C THR A 36 11.35 16.87 -13.58
N LEU A 37 10.42 15.99 -13.21
CA LEU A 37 10.59 14.53 -13.32
C LEU A 37 10.79 14.06 -14.77
N ARG A 38 10.08 14.66 -15.73
CA ARG A 38 10.21 14.33 -17.16
C ARG A 38 11.53 14.78 -17.77
N GLY A 39 12.15 15.83 -17.23
CA GLY A 39 13.44 16.34 -17.69
C GLY A 39 14.66 15.54 -17.22
N GLN A 40 14.46 14.51 -16.39
CA GLN A 40 15.57 13.77 -15.77
C GLN A 40 16.07 12.63 -16.65
N LEU A 41 17.34 12.30 -16.43
CA LEU A 41 17.92 11.07 -16.91
C LEU A 41 17.84 10.02 -15.80
N TRP A 42 17.30 8.85 -16.15
CA TRP A 42 17.03 7.77 -15.24
C TRP A 42 18.02 6.63 -15.43
N HIS A 43 18.50 6.08 -14.32
CA HIS A 43 19.38 4.93 -14.24
C HIS A 43 18.56 3.68 -13.90
N GLY A 44 18.86 2.57 -14.58
CA GLY A 44 18.34 1.27 -14.14
C GLY A 44 19.01 0.81 -12.85
N PRO A 45 18.48 -0.24 -12.20
CA PRO A 45 19.02 -0.76 -10.94
C PRO A 45 20.47 -1.26 -11.07
N ASP A 46 20.86 -1.74 -12.26
CA ASP A 46 22.21 -2.28 -12.52
C ASP A 46 23.25 -1.20 -12.90
N GLY A 47 22.96 0.09 -12.68
CA GLY A 47 23.95 1.17 -12.86
C GLY A 47 24.32 1.47 -14.32
N GLY A 48 23.48 1.10 -15.29
CA GLY A 48 23.71 1.36 -16.70
C GLY A 48 23.70 2.85 -17.09
N ARG A 49 24.08 3.14 -18.35
CA ARG A 49 24.06 4.51 -18.89
C ARG A 49 22.67 5.12 -18.71
N PRO A 50 22.57 6.34 -18.14
CA PRO A 50 21.27 6.95 -17.88
C PRO A 50 20.56 7.28 -19.18
N LYS A 51 19.23 7.11 -19.18
CA LYS A 51 18.37 7.30 -20.35
C LYS A 51 17.30 8.34 -20.04
N PRO A 52 16.88 9.15 -21.04
CA PRO A 52 15.73 10.03 -20.87
C PRO A 52 14.46 9.20 -20.64
N ALA A 53 13.46 9.81 -20.00
CA ALA A 53 12.14 9.19 -19.88
C ALA A 53 11.56 8.88 -21.27
N VAL A 54 10.90 7.72 -21.40
CA VAL A 54 10.20 7.33 -22.63
C VAL A 54 9.01 8.28 -22.84
N PRO A 55 8.80 8.82 -24.06
CA PRO A 55 7.64 9.68 -24.32
C PRO A 55 6.32 9.00 -23.93
N GLY A 56 5.48 9.72 -23.19
CA GLY A 56 4.18 9.22 -22.70
C GLY A 56 4.23 8.40 -21.41
N VAL A 57 5.42 8.01 -20.93
CA VAL A 57 5.61 7.30 -19.66
C VAL A 57 6.01 8.29 -18.56
N PHE A 58 5.33 8.24 -17.44
CA PHE A 58 5.62 9.04 -16.27
C PHE A 58 6.36 8.21 -15.22
N HIS A 59 7.45 8.74 -14.68
CA HIS A 59 8.14 8.15 -13.54
C HIS A 59 7.48 8.67 -12.27
N VAL A 60 6.85 7.76 -11.54
CA VAL A 60 6.21 8.03 -10.26
C VAL A 60 7.23 7.72 -9.16
N PRO A 61 7.76 8.72 -8.43
CA PRO A 61 8.59 8.48 -7.26
C PRO A 61 7.92 7.47 -6.32
N LEU A 62 8.71 6.54 -5.79
CA LEU A 62 8.33 5.62 -4.73
C LEU A 62 8.84 6.17 -3.39
N TRP A 63 10.10 6.60 -3.38
CA TRP A 63 10.78 7.22 -2.27
C TRP A 63 11.91 8.14 -2.77
N ALA A 64 12.39 9.00 -1.89
CA ALA A 64 13.56 9.83 -2.12
C ALA A 64 14.43 9.92 -0.87
N CYS A 65 15.74 10.09 -1.04
CA CYS A 65 16.71 10.30 0.02
C CYS A 65 17.48 11.59 -0.26
N GLN A 66 17.26 12.60 0.57
CA GLN A 66 18.06 13.82 0.56
C GLN A 66 19.28 13.60 1.45
N ILE A 67 20.46 13.92 0.93
CA ILE A 67 21.73 13.87 1.67
C ILE A 67 22.35 15.26 1.63
N ASP A 68 22.67 15.78 2.81
CA ASP A 68 23.54 16.93 2.98
C ASP A 68 24.99 16.46 2.94
N GLU A 69 25.71 16.80 1.88
CA GLU A 69 27.09 16.39 1.66
C GLU A 69 28.06 17.01 2.67
N SER A 70 27.71 18.13 3.30
CA SER A 70 28.58 18.81 4.27
C SER A 70 28.52 18.17 5.66
N THR A 71 27.37 17.60 6.02
CA THR A 71 27.12 17.02 7.35
C THR A 71 26.95 15.51 7.34
N GLY A 72 26.72 14.90 6.17
CA GLY A 72 26.31 13.51 6.02
C GLY A 72 24.87 13.25 6.50
N ALA A 73 24.11 14.27 6.88
CA ALA A 73 22.73 14.10 7.33
C ALA A 73 21.85 13.64 6.16
N ALA A 74 20.97 12.68 6.43
CA ALA A 74 20.07 12.10 5.44
C ALA A 74 18.60 12.13 5.89
N VAL A 75 17.71 12.52 4.98
CA VAL A 75 16.26 12.53 5.19
C VAL A 75 15.60 11.69 4.11
N PHE A 76 14.81 10.72 4.53
CA PHE A 76 14.08 9.83 3.66
C PHE A 76 12.62 10.26 3.54
N PHE A 77 12.12 10.25 2.31
CA PHE A 77 10.77 10.60 1.94
C PHE A 77 10.11 9.45 1.18
N VAL A 78 8.80 9.28 1.35
CA VAL A 78 8.02 8.27 0.63
C VAL A 78 6.83 8.94 -0.04
N THR A 79 6.39 8.40 -1.18
CA THR A 79 5.22 8.97 -1.88
C THR A 79 3.98 8.81 -1.03
N ALA A 80 3.29 9.92 -0.81
CA ALA A 80 2.01 9.99 -0.12
C ALA A 80 0.86 10.27 -1.09
N GLN A 81 1.10 11.09 -2.12
CA GLN A 81 0.10 11.45 -3.12
C GLN A 81 0.73 11.54 -4.51
N TRP A 82 0.07 10.96 -5.50
CA TRP A 82 0.33 11.20 -6.92
C TRP A 82 -0.84 11.98 -7.51
N ARG A 83 -0.55 13.20 -7.97
CA ARG A 83 -1.48 14.13 -8.62
C ARG A 83 -1.21 14.17 -10.13
N LEU A 84 -2.04 14.87 -10.90
CA LEU A 84 -1.87 14.95 -12.36
C LEU A 84 -0.52 15.54 -12.78
N ASP A 85 -0.03 16.51 -12.03
CA ASP A 85 1.11 17.36 -12.38
C ASP A 85 2.24 17.31 -11.35
N ALA A 86 2.09 16.57 -10.25
CA ALA A 86 3.08 16.49 -9.19
C ALA A 86 2.98 15.19 -8.39
N VAL A 87 4.09 14.83 -7.73
CA VAL A 87 4.14 13.77 -6.72
C VAL A 87 4.57 14.37 -5.40
N VAL A 88 3.75 14.17 -4.38
CA VAL A 88 4.01 14.63 -3.02
C VAL A 88 4.60 13.49 -2.20
N LEU A 89 5.81 13.72 -1.71
CA LEU A 89 6.54 12.85 -0.83
C LEU A 89 6.48 13.42 0.60
N THR A 90 6.46 12.55 1.61
CA THR A 90 6.47 12.92 3.03
C THR A 90 7.67 12.30 3.72
N ALA A 91 8.37 13.09 4.54
CA ALA A 91 9.50 12.64 5.32
C ALA A 91 9.05 11.58 6.33
N PHE A 92 9.77 10.45 6.39
CA PHE A 92 9.42 9.35 7.29
C PHE A 92 10.58 8.87 8.15
N HIS A 93 11.81 9.15 7.75
CA HIS A 93 12.99 8.74 8.50
C HIS A 93 14.12 9.75 8.34
N ARG A 94 14.95 9.87 9.38
CA ARG A 94 16.15 10.72 9.40
C ARG A 94 17.27 9.91 10.02
N THR A 95 18.45 10.01 9.41
CA THR A 95 19.65 9.31 9.85
C THR A 95 20.89 10.04 9.32
N THR A 96 22.07 9.44 9.46
CA THR A 96 23.33 9.93 8.91
C THR A 96 23.92 8.85 8.00
N VAL A 97 24.51 9.26 6.89
CA VAL A 97 25.18 8.34 5.95
C VAL A 97 26.35 7.65 6.68
N PRO A 98 26.39 6.31 6.71
CA PRO A 98 27.54 5.58 7.24
C PRO A 98 28.83 5.88 6.47
N ALA A 99 29.98 5.91 7.15
CA ALA A 99 31.26 6.23 6.51
C ALA A 99 31.64 5.22 5.40
N ASP A 100 31.24 3.96 5.56
CA ASP A 100 31.44 2.85 4.62
C ASP A 100 30.44 2.82 3.45
N ALA A 101 29.33 3.56 3.52
CA ALA A 101 28.34 3.67 2.45
C ALA A 101 28.75 4.62 1.30
N SER A 102 29.91 5.27 1.42
CA SER A 102 30.42 6.26 0.45
C SER A 102 30.64 5.70 -0.97
N GLY A 103 30.77 4.38 -1.11
CA GLY A 103 30.92 3.72 -2.41
C GLY A 103 29.61 3.40 -3.15
N ASP A 104 28.49 3.23 -2.44
CA ASP A 104 27.19 2.90 -3.04
C ASP A 104 26.02 3.42 -2.18
N VAL A 105 25.83 4.73 -2.28
CA VAL A 105 24.75 5.45 -1.58
C VAL A 105 23.37 4.95 -2.01
N ALA A 106 23.22 4.48 -3.26
CA ALA A 106 21.94 3.98 -3.76
C ALA A 106 21.56 2.67 -3.07
N ALA A 107 22.47 1.69 -3.02
CA ALA A 107 22.23 0.43 -2.31
C ALA A 107 21.93 0.64 -0.83
N TRP A 108 22.69 1.51 -0.15
CA TRP A 108 22.43 1.86 1.24
C TRP A 108 21.03 2.49 1.42
N ALA A 109 20.68 3.46 0.59
CA ALA A 109 19.38 4.12 0.67
C ALA A 109 18.23 3.15 0.38
N CYS A 110 18.40 2.21 -0.56
CA CYS A 110 17.42 1.16 -0.83
C CYS A 110 17.14 0.30 0.41
N VAL A 111 18.18 -0.17 1.10
CA VAL A 111 18.02 -0.99 2.32
C VAL A 111 17.23 -0.22 3.38
N ILE A 112 17.57 1.05 3.63
CA ILE A 112 16.84 1.86 4.61
C ILE A 112 15.40 2.13 4.15
N ALA A 113 15.18 2.44 2.87
CA ALA A 113 13.84 2.66 2.34
C ALA A 113 12.98 1.40 2.49
N ASP A 114 13.50 0.22 2.16
CA ASP A 114 12.75 -1.04 2.27
C ASP A 114 12.51 -1.44 3.74
N GLU A 115 13.48 -1.23 4.63
CA GLU A 115 13.33 -1.57 6.05
C GLU A 115 12.43 -0.59 6.81
N ARG A 116 12.53 0.70 6.48
CA ARG A 116 11.98 1.81 7.27
C ARG A 116 10.83 2.55 6.58
N ALA A 117 10.47 2.20 5.34
CA ALA A 117 9.41 2.87 4.58
C ALA A 117 8.17 3.12 5.44
N ALA A 118 7.63 4.33 5.31
CA ALA A 118 6.64 4.86 6.24
C ALA A 118 5.38 4.01 6.33
N VAL A 119 4.92 3.81 7.57
CA VAL A 119 3.65 3.18 7.86
C VAL A 119 2.54 4.24 7.94
N ASN A 120 1.76 4.33 6.87
CA ASN A 120 0.58 5.20 6.77
C ASN A 120 -0.68 4.31 6.80
N PHE A 121 -1.04 3.82 7.98
CA PHE A 121 -2.27 3.02 8.18
C PHE A 121 -3.40 3.95 8.61
N PRO A 122 -4.59 3.78 8.00
CA PRO A 122 -5.22 4.85 7.23
C PRO A 122 -5.17 6.19 7.97
N LEU A 123 -4.77 7.26 7.27
CA LEU A 123 -5.14 8.60 7.72
C LEU A 123 -6.67 8.63 7.65
N PRO A 124 -7.42 8.63 8.77
CA PRO A 124 -8.77 9.15 8.67
C PRO A 124 -8.66 10.56 8.08
N ARG A 125 -9.65 11.00 7.32
CA ARG A 125 -9.69 12.44 7.03
C ARG A 125 -9.65 13.19 8.37
N PRO A 126 -8.95 14.35 8.46
CA PRO A 126 -8.96 15.17 9.65
C PRO A 126 -10.39 15.29 10.22
N GLY A 127 -10.55 14.99 11.52
CA GLY A 127 -11.84 15.06 12.22
C GLY A 127 -12.61 13.75 12.38
N HIS A 128 -12.09 12.61 11.90
CA HIS A 128 -12.78 11.32 12.00
C HIS A 128 -11.88 10.28 12.67
N LEU A 129 -12.43 9.40 13.52
CA LEU A 129 -11.68 8.35 14.23
C LEU A 129 -12.18 6.98 13.82
N SER A 130 -11.25 6.02 13.73
CA SER A 130 -11.53 4.70 13.20
C SER A 130 -12.12 3.72 14.21
N GLY A 131 -13.30 3.13 13.96
CA GLY A 131 -14.04 2.35 14.96
C GLY A 131 -14.42 0.90 14.61
N GLN A 132 -14.43 0.46 13.35
CA GLN A 132 -14.90 -0.89 12.91
C GLN A 132 -14.13 -1.45 11.69
N GLY A 133 -14.61 -2.49 10.98
CA GLY A 133 -14.04 -2.99 9.71
C GLY A 133 -14.85 -2.51 8.48
N PRO A 134 -14.44 -2.84 7.24
CA PRO A 134 -15.27 -2.57 6.06
C PRO A 134 -16.53 -3.45 6.12
N GLU A 135 -17.67 -2.90 5.71
CA GLU A 135 -18.94 -3.62 5.75
C GLU A 135 -19.09 -4.63 4.60
N ALA A 136 -18.38 -4.37 3.50
CA ALA A 136 -18.24 -5.27 2.37
C ALA A 136 -16.85 -5.10 1.74
N GLU A 137 -16.29 -6.21 1.27
CA GLU A 137 -14.96 -6.29 0.64
C GLU A 137 -15.06 -7.24 -0.57
N GLU A 138 -14.59 -6.80 -1.74
CA GLU A 138 -14.43 -7.63 -2.94
C GLU A 138 -12.97 -7.61 -3.40
N LYS A 139 -12.53 -8.69 -4.06
CA LYS A 139 -11.13 -8.86 -4.46
C LYS A 139 -10.98 -9.36 -5.87
N ILE A 140 -10.13 -8.68 -6.62
CA ILE A 140 -9.69 -9.11 -7.93
C ILE A 140 -8.20 -9.40 -7.86
N THR A 141 -7.79 -10.63 -8.15
CA THR A 141 -6.37 -11.00 -8.17
C THR A 141 -5.81 -10.82 -9.57
N LEU A 142 -4.69 -10.12 -9.69
CA LEU A 142 -3.95 -10.02 -10.95
C LEU A 142 -3.15 -11.31 -11.14
N THR A 143 -3.36 -12.00 -12.25
CA THR A 143 -2.77 -13.34 -12.47
C THR A 143 -1.39 -13.30 -13.11
N VAL A 144 -0.95 -12.10 -13.51
CA VAL A 144 0.38 -11.82 -14.04
C VAL A 144 0.89 -10.56 -13.35
N PRO A 145 2.19 -10.46 -13.02
CA PRO A 145 2.76 -9.24 -12.47
C PRO A 145 2.47 -8.03 -13.37
N ALA A 146 1.87 -7.00 -12.78
CA ALA A 146 1.62 -5.72 -13.42
C ALA A 146 2.18 -4.60 -12.55
N ASN A 147 2.55 -3.48 -13.16
CA ASN A 147 2.96 -2.32 -12.41
C ASN A 147 1.75 -1.72 -11.65
N PRO A 148 1.74 -1.70 -10.30
CA PRO A 148 0.56 -1.28 -9.55
C PRO A 148 0.26 0.21 -9.70
N ALA A 149 1.26 1.07 -9.97
CA ALA A 149 1.05 2.47 -10.25
C ALA A 149 0.32 2.66 -11.59
N ALA A 150 0.73 1.90 -12.61
CA ALA A 150 0.08 1.90 -13.93
C ALA A 150 -1.39 1.46 -13.84
N VAL A 151 -1.66 0.36 -13.12
CA VAL A 151 -3.03 -0.13 -12.90
C VAL A 151 -3.87 0.92 -12.15
N ALA A 152 -3.32 1.55 -11.12
CA ALA A 152 -4.03 2.58 -10.37
C ALA A 152 -4.35 3.81 -11.23
N ARG A 153 -3.41 4.28 -12.06
CA ARG A 153 -3.65 5.36 -13.03
C ARG A 153 -4.76 5.01 -14.01
N LEU A 154 -4.68 3.81 -14.58
CA LEU A 154 -5.67 3.31 -15.54
C LEU A 154 -7.07 3.27 -14.91
N LEU A 155 -7.21 2.74 -13.69
CA LEU A 155 -8.48 2.71 -12.99
C LEU A 155 -8.99 4.13 -12.66
N ARG A 156 -8.11 5.04 -12.19
CA ARG A 156 -8.47 6.45 -11.98
C ARG A 156 -9.05 7.10 -13.24
N ASP A 157 -8.42 6.83 -14.38
CA ASP A 157 -8.74 7.50 -15.64
C ASP A 157 -10.03 6.93 -16.30
N HIS A 158 -10.39 5.66 -16.04
CA HIS A 158 -11.50 4.98 -16.73
C HIS A 158 -12.74 4.69 -15.86
N LEU A 159 -12.59 4.49 -14.54
CA LEU A 159 -13.73 4.19 -13.66
C LEU A 159 -14.83 5.28 -13.65
N PRO A 160 -14.52 6.59 -13.73
CA PRO A 160 -15.58 7.61 -13.77
C PRO A 160 -16.55 7.43 -14.94
N ALA A 161 -16.07 6.93 -16.09
CA ALA A 161 -16.92 6.67 -17.27
C ALA A 161 -17.89 5.48 -17.08
N THR A 162 -17.64 4.62 -16.09
CA THR A 162 -18.51 3.48 -15.74
C THR A 162 -19.53 3.83 -14.65
N GLY A 163 -19.57 5.09 -14.19
CA GLY A 163 -20.42 5.53 -13.09
C GLY A 163 -19.84 5.27 -11.70
N VAL A 164 -18.64 4.69 -11.59
CA VAL A 164 -17.94 4.51 -10.32
C VAL A 164 -17.24 5.83 -9.94
N PRO A 165 -17.64 6.50 -8.85
CA PRO A 165 -17.07 7.79 -8.52
C PRO A 165 -15.70 7.62 -7.85
N VAL A 166 -14.68 8.27 -8.41
CA VAL A 166 -13.34 8.39 -7.80
C VAL A 166 -13.13 9.84 -7.36
N PHE A 167 -12.61 10.04 -6.15
CA PHE A 167 -12.42 11.34 -5.52
C PHE A 167 -11.21 12.06 -6.10
N GLY A 168 -11.49 13.03 -6.97
CA GLY A 168 -10.46 13.88 -7.56
C GLY A 168 -9.42 13.09 -8.37
N PRO A 169 -8.36 13.76 -8.83
CA PRO A 169 -7.38 13.12 -9.69
C PRO A 169 -6.15 12.59 -8.91
N THR A 170 -6.29 12.41 -7.60
CA THR A 170 -5.19 12.04 -6.70
C THR A 170 -5.22 10.57 -6.38
N ILE A 171 -4.08 9.90 -6.53
CA ILE A 171 -3.86 8.53 -6.06
C ILE A 171 -3.07 8.60 -4.77
N HIS A 172 -3.59 8.02 -3.70
CA HIS A 172 -2.88 7.97 -2.42
C HIS A 172 -1.99 6.73 -2.37
N ARG A 173 -0.75 6.87 -1.92
CA ARG A 173 0.13 5.70 -1.73
C ARG A 173 0.31 5.42 -0.25
N ARG A 174 0.17 4.17 0.15
CA ARG A 174 0.48 3.71 1.50
C ARG A 174 1.49 2.57 1.43
N VAL A 175 2.37 2.51 2.42
CA VAL A 175 3.22 1.35 2.68
C VAL A 175 2.87 0.86 4.08
N LEU A 176 2.72 -0.45 4.21
CA LEU A 176 2.29 -1.11 5.43
C LEU A 176 3.22 -2.29 5.69
N ARG A 177 3.72 -2.34 6.93
CA ARG A 177 4.49 -3.47 7.45
C ARG A 177 3.76 -4.03 8.64
N SER A 178 3.47 -5.32 8.64
CA SER A 178 2.73 -5.94 9.74
C SER A 178 3.36 -7.27 10.13
N ASP A 179 3.58 -7.48 11.42
CA ASP A 179 3.84 -8.82 11.96
C ASP A 179 2.52 -9.60 11.94
N ILE A 180 2.51 -10.76 11.31
CA ILE A 180 1.34 -11.63 11.17
C ILE A 180 1.42 -12.76 12.18
N TYR A 181 0.31 -12.99 12.89
CA TYR A 181 0.18 -14.07 13.85
C TYR A 181 -1.08 -14.89 13.60
N LEU A 182 -1.00 -16.18 13.92
CA LEU A 182 -2.12 -17.11 13.81
C LEU A 182 -2.41 -17.74 15.17
N PRO A 183 -3.69 -18.02 15.48
CA PRO A 183 -4.02 -18.95 16.54
C PRO A 183 -3.47 -20.35 16.27
N PRO A 184 -3.03 -21.09 17.31
CA PRO A 184 -2.61 -22.48 17.17
C PRO A 184 -3.77 -23.35 16.68
N GLY A 185 -3.55 -24.13 15.63
CA GLY A 185 -4.53 -25.09 15.13
C GLY A 185 -5.78 -24.48 14.47
N SER A 186 -5.85 -23.16 14.31
CA SER A 186 -6.94 -22.52 13.57
C SER A 186 -6.71 -22.58 12.06
N GLY A 187 -7.80 -22.41 11.30
CA GLY A 187 -7.71 -22.23 9.85
C GLY A 187 -7.01 -20.91 9.48
N ARG A 188 -6.49 -20.83 8.25
CA ARG A 188 -5.75 -19.69 7.68
C ARG A 188 -6.57 -18.38 7.54
N ARG A 189 -7.83 -18.40 7.96
CA ARG A 189 -8.79 -17.30 7.82
C ARG A 189 -8.83 -16.37 9.03
N GLU A 190 -8.39 -16.86 10.17
CA GLU A 190 -8.30 -16.09 11.42
C GLU A 190 -6.85 -15.72 11.68
N TYR A 191 -6.58 -14.43 11.85
CA TYR A 191 -5.21 -13.96 12.02
C TYR A 191 -5.18 -12.60 12.73
N ALA A 192 -4.06 -12.31 13.35
CA ALA A 192 -3.71 -10.99 13.82
C ALA A 192 -2.64 -10.36 12.93
N ALA A 193 -2.68 -9.04 12.82
CA ALA A 193 -1.67 -8.22 12.17
C ALA A 193 -1.33 -7.05 13.10
N LEU A 194 -0.06 -6.94 13.49
CA LEU A 194 0.46 -5.88 14.34
C LEU A 194 1.32 -4.96 13.48
N THR A 195 0.92 -3.70 13.38
CA THR A 195 1.53 -2.73 12.47
C THR A 195 2.14 -1.59 13.29
N PRO A 196 3.47 -1.38 13.27
CA PRO A 196 4.08 -0.26 13.97
C PRO A 196 3.71 1.07 13.32
N ARG A 197 3.68 2.15 14.10
CA ARG A 197 3.42 3.52 13.65
C ARG A 197 4.68 4.38 13.80
N SER A 198 4.74 5.47 13.05
CA SER A 198 5.86 6.42 13.08
C SER A 198 6.01 7.15 14.42
N ASP A 199 4.95 7.24 15.22
CA ASP A 199 4.95 7.82 16.56
C ASP A 199 5.36 6.82 17.67
N GLY A 200 5.80 5.61 17.30
CA GLY A 200 6.21 4.55 18.22
C GLY A 200 5.06 3.70 18.77
N THR A 201 3.81 4.05 18.50
CA THR A 201 2.63 3.25 18.87
C THR A 201 2.33 2.15 17.83
N TRP A 202 1.31 1.33 18.08
CA TRP A 202 0.96 0.18 17.26
C TRP A 202 -0.52 0.17 16.86
N TRP A 203 -0.80 -0.39 15.69
CA TRP A 203 -2.14 -0.84 15.32
C TRP A 203 -2.25 -2.33 15.53
N ALA A 204 -3.26 -2.72 16.30
CA ALA A 204 -3.64 -4.09 16.62
C ALA A 204 -4.85 -4.48 15.76
N LYS A 205 -4.65 -5.28 14.72
CA LYS A 205 -5.72 -5.77 13.85
C LYS A 205 -5.94 -7.26 14.08
N ALA A 206 -7.19 -7.66 14.27
CA ALA A 206 -7.61 -9.07 14.27
C ALA A 206 -8.68 -9.30 13.20
N LYS A 207 -8.59 -10.41 12.47
CA LYS A 207 -9.68 -10.96 11.66
C LYS A 207 -10.14 -12.28 12.26
N VAL A 208 -11.43 -12.42 12.54
CA VAL A 208 -12.05 -13.57 13.22
C VAL A 208 -13.19 -14.10 12.36
N LEU A 209 -13.39 -15.41 12.29
CA LEU A 209 -14.51 -16.02 11.57
C LEU A 209 -15.63 -16.35 12.57
N LYS A 210 -16.69 -15.55 12.59
CA LYS A 210 -17.85 -15.74 13.47
C LYS A 210 -19.13 -15.85 12.64
N ASP A 211 -19.92 -16.90 12.91
CA ASP A 211 -21.18 -17.18 12.21
C ASP A 211 -21.03 -17.27 10.68
N GLY A 212 -19.91 -17.87 10.23
CA GLY A 212 -19.57 -18.00 8.81
C GLY A 212 -19.15 -16.69 8.12
N ARG A 213 -18.95 -15.60 8.88
CA ARG A 213 -18.55 -14.28 8.37
C ARG A 213 -17.23 -13.84 8.99
N LEU A 214 -16.38 -13.20 8.19
CA LEU A 214 -15.16 -12.59 8.68
C LEU A 214 -15.47 -11.23 9.34
N HIS A 215 -15.09 -11.08 10.59
CA HIS A 215 -15.16 -9.84 11.36
C HIS A 215 -13.75 -9.29 11.51
N LYS A 216 -13.61 -7.97 11.40
CA LYS A 216 -12.33 -7.27 11.50
C LYS A 216 -12.40 -6.28 12.66
N SER A 217 -11.45 -6.38 13.59
CA SER A 217 -11.23 -5.40 14.65
C SER A 217 -9.90 -4.70 14.43
N ILE A 218 -9.86 -3.39 14.64
CA ILE A 218 -8.64 -2.57 14.61
C ILE A 218 -8.67 -1.67 15.85
N ARG A 219 -7.59 -1.69 16.63
CA ARG A 219 -7.43 -0.82 17.81
C ARG A 219 -6.02 -0.24 17.87
N PRO A 220 -5.84 0.99 18.37
CA PRO A 220 -4.52 1.49 18.70
C PRO A 220 -4.03 0.84 20.00
N ALA A 221 -2.71 0.68 20.12
CA ALA A 221 -2.03 0.20 21.32
C ALA A 221 -0.75 1.01 21.53
N ALA A 222 -0.40 1.31 22.78
CA ALA A 222 0.79 2.10 23.08
C ALA A 222 2.08 1.29 22.83
N THR A 223 2.01 -0.02 23.01
CA THR A 223 3.17 -0.93 22.88
C THR A 223 2.82 -2.15 22.02
N ARG A 224 3.87 -2.86 21.56
CA ARG A 224 3.71 -4.12 20.82
C ARG A 224 3.05 -5.21 21.66
N ASP A 225 3.43 -5.31 22.94
CA ASP A 225 2.89 -6.33 23.85
C ASP A 225 1.42 -6.08 24.15
N GLU A 226 1.03 -4.82 24.33
CA GLU A 226 -0.37 -4.44 24.45
C GLU A 226 -1.14 -4.77 23.16
N ALA A 227 -0.58 -4.44 21.99
CA ALA A 227 -1.20 -4.78 20.71
C ALA A 227 -1.43 -6.28 20.57
N LEU A 228 -0.44 -7.09 20.97
CA LEU A 228 -0.52 -8.56 20.94
C LEU A 228 -1.58 -9.09 21.92
N ALA A 229 -1.66 -8.53 23.13
CA ALA A 229 -2.67 -8.90 24.11
C ALA A 229 -4.10 -8.58 23.61
N GLN A 230 -4.29 -7.40 23.02
CA GLN A 230 -5.59 -6.99 22.47
C GLN A 230 -6.08 -7.94 21.36
N VAL A 231 -5.20 -8.31 20.41
CA VAL A 231 -5.60 -9.24 19.34
C VAL A 231 -5.78 -10.68 19.83
N ALA A 232 -4.99 -11.12 20.81
CA ALA A 232 -5.13 -12.42 21.45
C ALA A 232 -6.50 -12.56 22.15
N GLU A 233 -6.94 -11.51 22.85
CA GLU A 233 -8.26 -11.44 23.47
C GLU A 233 -9.37 -11.53 22.40
N VAL A 234 -9.27 -10.73 21.32
CA VAL A 234 -10.28 -10.73 20.24
C VAL A 234 -10.37 -12.08 19.53
N LEU A 235 -9.24 -12.74 19.32
CA LEU A 235 -9.19 -14.08 18.73
C LEU A 235 -9.63 -15.18 19.71
N GLY A 236 -9.73 -14.90 21.02
CA GLY A 236 -10.02 -15.91 22.04
C GLY A 236 -8.86 -16.89 22.28
N HIS A 237 -7.64 -16.52 21.90
CA HIS A 237 -6.46 -17.38 21.98
C HIS A 237 -5.31 -16.70 22.73
N PRO A 238 -4.95 -17.17 23.93
CA PRO A 238 -3.95 -16.50 24.78
C PRO A 238 -2.52 -16.60 24.24
N ARG A 239 -2.26 -17.52 23.30
CA ARG A 239 -0.96 -17.69 22.65
C ARG A 239 -1.17 -17.66 21.14
N LEU A 240 -0.49 -16.74 20.47
CA LEU A 240 -0.49 -16.64 19.02
C LEU A 240 0.91 -16.97 18.48
N VAL A 241 0.97 -17.60 17.31
CA VAL A 241 2.22 -18.00 16.66
C VAL A 241 2.60 -16.96 15.62
N HIS A 242 3.77 -16.36 15.76
CA HIS A 242 4.31 -15.46 14.73
C HIS A 242 4.61 -16.24 13.46
N THR A 243 3.97 -15.85 12.37
CA THR A 243 4.04 -16.56 11.08
C THR A 243 4.92 -15.83 10.08
N GLY A 244 5.07 -14.51 10.21
CA GLY A 244 5.87 -13.75 9.26
C GLY A 244 5.63 -12.26 9.29
N THR A 245 6.37 -11.54 8.46
CA THR A 245 6.22 -10.10 8.28
C THR A 245 5.64 -9.82 6.88
N LEU A 246 4.45 -9.24 6.88
CA LEU A 246 3.76 -8.80 5.68
C LEU A 246 4.25 -7.41 5.29
N HIS A 247 4.63 -7.25 4.03
CA HIS A 247 4.92 -5.95 3.44
C HIS A 247 3.91 -5.69 2.33
N ARG A 248 3.20 -4.56 2.40
CA ARG A 248 2.14 -4.19 1.47
C ARG A 248 2.30 -2.75 1.02
N ALA A 249 2.40 -2.53 -0.28
CA ALA A 249 2.32 -1.21 -0.90
C ALA A 249 0.98 -1.07 -1.61
N THR A 250 0.26 0.02 -1.36
CA THR A 250 -1.06 0.30 -1.94
C THR A 250 -1.07 1.60 -2.73
N TRP A 251 -1.93 1.64 -3.75
CA TRP A 251 -2.31 2.82 -4.51
C TRP A 251 -3.83 2.91 -4.46
N ASP A 252 -4.32 3.91 -3.72
CA ASP A 252 -5.71 4.02 -3.30
C ASP A 252 -6.42 5.13 -4.07
N LEU A 253 -7.59 4.76 -4.58
CA LEU A 253 -8.54 5.60 -5.27
C LEU A 253 -9.78 5.73 -4.36
N PRO A 254 -9.78 6.70 -3.43
CA PRO A 254 -10.96 6.96 -2.59
C PRO A 254 -12.14 7.36 -3.46
N SER A 255 -13.36 6.98 -3.11
CA SER A 255 -14.59 7.59 -3.65
C SER A 255 -14.93 8.87 -2.88
N PRO A 256 -15.78 9.76 -3.43
CA PRO A 256 -16.49 10.74 -2.62
C PRO A 256 -17.25 10.04 -1.48
N ALA A 257 -17.41 10.75 -0.38
CA ALA A 257 -18.25 10.28 0.71
C ALA A 257 -19.73 10.34 0.29
N ASP A 258 -20.51 9.34 0.69
CA ASP A 258 -21.97 9.34 0.56
C ASP A 258 -22.62 10.31 1.55
N ALA A 259 -23.96 10.38 1.55
CA ALA A 259 -24.72 11.31 2.40
C ALA A 259 -24.49 11.06 3.91
N ASP A 260 -24.12 9.85 4.29
CA ASP A 260 -23.83 9.45 5.67
C ASP A 260 -22.33 9.63 6.01
N GLY A 261 -21.54 10.06 5.03
CA GLY A 261 -20.12 10.31 5.13
C GLY A 261 -19.24 9.06 4.96
N HIS A 262 -19.82 7.92 4.56
CA HIS A 262 -19.07 6.70 4.26
C HIS A 262 -18.52 6.74 2.85
N TRP A 263 -17.45 6.01 2.60
CA TRP A 263 -16.78 6.01 1.30
C TRP A 263 -16.28 4.62 0.97
N SER A 264 -16.15 4.39 -0.34
CA SER A 264 -15.51 3.21 -0.91
C SER A 264 -14.07 3.54 -1.27
N THR A 265 -13.21 2.54 -1.28
CA THR A 265 -11.87 2.65 -1.84
C THR A 265 -11.67 1.55 -2.87
N VAL A 266 -11.13 1.91 -4.03
CA VAL A 266 -10.50 0.95 -4.93
C VAL A 266 -8.99 1.01 -4.67
N THR A 267 -8.42 -0.08 -4.18
CA THR A 267 -7.02 -0.17 -3.78
C THR A 267 -6.30 -1.15 -4.67
N VAL A 268 -5.32 -0.69 -5.43
CA VAL A 268 -4.35 -1.57 -6.11
C VAL A 268 -3.21 -1.83 -5.14
N ASP A 269 -2.91 -3.09 -4.84
CA ASP A 269 -1.82 -3.41 -3.93
C ASP A 269 -0.91 -4.53 -4.42
N THR A 270 0.33 -4.45 -3.95
CA THR A 270 1.34 -5.49 -4.05
C THR A 270 1.74 -5.89 -2.64
N THR A 271 1.67 -7.18 -2.36
CA THR A 271 1.95 -7.75 -1.03
C THR A 271 2.96 -8.88 -1.12
N THR A 272 3.84 -8.96 -0.13
CA THR A 272 4.72 -10.11 0.16
C THR A 272 4.57 -10.51 1.63
N LEU A 273 4.89 -11.76 1.98
CA LEU A 273 4.86 -12.24 3.37
C LEU A 273 6.11 -13.07 3.66
N ALA A 274 7.15 -12.46 4.21
CA ALA A 274 8.35 -13.21 4.61
C ALA A 274 8.02 -14.14 5.80
N PRO A 275 8.54 -15.38 5.85
CA PRO A 275 9.52 -15.97 4.93
C PRO A 275 8.90 -16.69 3.72
N HIS A 276 7.58 -16.62 3.53
CA HIS A 276 6.91 -17.28 2.41
C HIS A 276 7.26 -16.59 1.08
N PRO A 277 7.73 -17.35 0.07
CA PRO A 277 8.11 -16.76 -1.20
C PRO A 277 6.89 -16.31 -2.00
N GLY A 278 7.15 -15.41 -2.95
CA GLY A 278 6.17 -14.92 -3.90
C GLY A 278 5.60 -13.54 -3.58
N THR A 279 4.84 -13.04 -4.55
CA THR A 279 4.20 -11.73 -4.51
C THR A 279 2.76 -11.90 -4.95
N LEU A 280 1.84 -11.28 -4.21
CA LEU A 280 0.43 -11.24 -4.55
C LEU A 280 0.03 -9.82 -4.93
N GLN A 281 -0.59 -9.67 -6.10
CA GLN A 281 -1.13 -8.40 -6.55
C GLN A 281 -2.65 -8.48 -6.67
N GLN A 282 -3.32 -7.49 -6.10
CA GLN A 282 -4.78 -7.45 -6.03
C GLN A 282 -5.31 -6.04 -6.27
N VAL A 283 -6.54 -5.97 -6.76
CA VAL A 283 -7.42 -4.81 -6.62
C VAL A 283 -8.45 -5.15 -5.55
N GLU A 284 -8.40 -4.48 -4.42
CA GLU A 284 -9.37 -4.59 -3.33
C GLU A 284 -10.39 -3.47 -3.43
N LEU A 285 -11.66 -3.82 -3.21
CA LEU A 285 -12.76 -2.87 -3.11
C LEU A 285 -13.34 -2.95 -1.72
N GLU A 286 -13.22 -1.88 -0.94
CA GLU A 286 -13.72 -1.84 0.44
C GLU A 286 -14.72 -0.68 0.58
N TYR A 287 -15.91 -0.95 1.12
CA TYR A 287 -16.85 0.09 1.58
C TYR A 287 -16.72 0.27 3.10
N GLY A 288 -16.68 1.53 3.56
CA GLY A 288 -16.57 1.87 4.99
C GLY A 288 -15.14 1.84 5.53
N ALA A 289 -14.14 2.04 4.66
CA ALA A 289 -12.73 1.92 5.03
C ALA A 289 -12.22 3.00 6.02
N CYS A 290 -12.90 4.15 6.13
CA CYS A 290 -12.74 5.08 7.26
C CYS A 290 -14.09 5.66 7.72
N PHE A 291 -14.18 5.87 9.02
CA PHE A 291 -15.40 5.82 9.81
C PHE A 291 -15.99 7.20 10.04
N THR A 292 -17.29 7.33 9.86
CA THR A 292 -18.08 8.33 10.57
C THR A 292 -18.71 7.67 11.81
N ALA A 293 -19.05 8.47 12.82
CA ALA A 293 -19.86 7.99 13.95
C ALA A 293 -21.33 7.77 13.55
N THR A 294 -21.68 8.10 12.30
CA THR A 294 -23.02 8.03 11.75
C THR A 294 -23.29 6.60 11.28
N PRO A 295 -24.36 5.93 11.78
CA PRO A 295 -24.79 4.65 11.22
C PRO A 295 -25.04 4.78 9.71
N VAL A 296 -24.65 3.77 8.94
CA VAL A 296 -24.98 3.71 7.51
C VAL A 296 -26.50 3.56 7.36
N ALA A 297 -27.14 4.42 6.57
CA ALA A 297 -28.57 4.31 6.28
C ALA A 297 -28.87 3.23 5.22
N ALA A 298 -27.90 2.92 4.36
CA ALA A 298 -27.99 1.83 3.39
C ALA A 298 -28.01 0.46 4.10
N SER A 299 -28.84 -0.46 3.60
CA SER A 299 -28.85 -1.84 4.10
C SER A 299 -27.58 -2.59 3.68
N ALA A 300 -27.18 -3.59 4.47
CA ALA A 300 -26.08 -4.49 4.14
C ALA A 300 -26.23 -5.22 2.79
N SER A 301 -27.44 -5.32 2.25
CA SER A 301 -27.68 -5.86 0.90
C SER A 301 -27.34 -4.86 -0.20
N GLN A 302 -27.69 -3.59 -0.02
CA GLN A 302 -27.38 -2.51 -0.95
C GLN A 302 -25.87 -2.26 -1.02
N ILE A 303 -25.20 -2.27 0.13
CA ILE A 303 -23.75 -2.08 0.24
C ILE A 303 -23.00 -3.19 -0.50
N ARG A 304 -23.34 -4.45 -0.23
CA ARG A 304 -22.73 -5.60 -0.93
C ARG A 304 -22.95 -5.55 -2.45
N ARG A 305 -24.16 -5.18 -2.88
CA ARG A 305 -24.45 -5.01 -4.31
C ARG A 305 -23.59 -3.90 -4.93
N SER A 306 -23.49 -2.74 -4.28
CA SER A 306 -22.66 -1.62 -4.75
C SER A 306 -21.18 -2.01 -4.87
N VAL A 307 -20.63 -2.71 -3.88
CA VAL A 307 -19.24 -3.21 -3.94
C VAL A 307 -19.07 -4.24 -5.07
N ALA A 308 -20.04 -5.13 -5.27
CA ALA A 308 -20.01 -6.10 -6.37
C ALA A 308 -20.07 -5.43 -7.76
N GLU A 309 -20.97 -4.46 -7.95
CA GLU A 309 -21.11 -3.68 -9.20
C GLU A 309 -19.83 -2.86 -9.50
N THR A 310 -19.22 -2.29 -8.45
CA THR A 310 -17.93 -1.58 -8.57
C THR A 310 -16.84 -2.57 -9.01
N ALA A 311 -16.82 -3.77 -8.45
CA ALA A 311 -15.84 -4.78 -8.79
C ALA A 311 -16.03 -5.33 -10.22
N ASP A 312 -17.27 -5.42 -10.70
CA ASP A 312 -17.56 -5.73 -12.11
C ASP A 312 -17.07 -4.62 -13.05
N SER A 313 -17.25 -3.35 -12.66
CA SER A 313 -16.70 -2.20 -13.40
C SER A 313 -15.18 -2.21 -13.46
N VAL A 314 -14.51 -2.50 -12.33
CA VAL A 314 -13.04 -2.67 -12.29
C VAL A 314 -12.61 -3.80 -13.22
N ALA A 315 -13.25 -4.96 -13.17
CA ALA A 315 -12.91 -6.10 -14.01
C ALA A 315 -13.14 -5.82 -15.50
N ALA A 316 -14.20 -5.09 -15.85
CA ALA A 316 -14.45 -4.65 -17.22
C ALA A 316 -13.32 -3.73 -17.73
N VAL A 317 -12.88 -2.78 -16.90
CA VAL A 317 -11.76 -1.89 -17.22
C VAL A 317 -10.45 -2.70 -17.38
N LEU A 318 -10.14 -3.61 -16.45
CA LEU A 318 -8.96 -4.47 -16.57
C LEU A 318 -9.00 -5.33 -17.86
N THR A 319 -10.17 -5.87 -18.21
CA THR A 319 -10.38 -6.64 -19.44
C THR A 319 -10.14 -5.79 -20.69
N ALA A 320 -10.72 -4.59 -20.73
CA ALA A 320 -10.59 -3.66 -21.86
C ALA A 320 -9.13 -3.26 -22.14
N HIS A 321 -8.29 -3.29 -21.11
CA HIS A 321 -6.86 -2.99 -21.20
C HIS A 321 -5.97 -4.24 -21.17
N HIS A 322 -6.54 -5.43 -21.39
CA HIS A 322 -5.81 -6.70 -21.48
C HIS A 322 -4.96 -7.03 -20.25
N ILE A 323 -5.41 -6.67 -19.04
CA ILE A 323 -4.76 -7.02 -17.78
C ILE A 323 -5.35 -8.35 -17.26
N PRO A 324 -4.59 -9.45 -17.22
CA PRO A 324 -5.09 -10.75 -16.76
C PRO A 324 -5.48 -10.74 -15.26
N HIS A 325 -6.69 -11.20 -14.94
CA HIS A 325 -7.22 -11.16 -13.58
C HIS A 325 -8.30 -12.21 -13.30
N ALA A 326 -8.64 -12.39 -12.01
CA ALA A 326 -9.71 -13.27 -11.53
C ALA A 326 -10.55 -12.63 -10.41
N ARG A 327 -11.89 -12.72 -10.50
CA ARG A 327 -12.87 -12.13 -9.54
C ARG A 327 -12.96 -12.83 -8.17
N ASN A 328 -12.47 -14.06 -8.06
CA ASN A 328 -12.52 -14.83 -6.81
C ASN A 328 -11.15 -14.87 -6.13
N GLY A 329 -10.63 -13.69 -5.81
CA GLY A 329 -9.30 -13.56 -5.21
C GLY A 329 -9.23 -14.17 -3.82
N GLN A 330 -8.23 -15.02 -3.58
CA GLN A 330 -7.93 -15.54 -2.24
C GLN A 330 -7.52 -14.41 -1.29
N SER A 331 -7.69 -14.62 0.02
CA SER A 331 -7.07 -13.69 0.98
C SER A 331 -5.54 -13.79 0.91
N LYS A 332 -4.85 -12.70 1.25
CA LYS A 332 -3.38 -12.63 1.28
C LYS A 332 -2.78 -13.76 2.13
N THR A 333 -3.30 -13.96 3.33
CA THR A 333 -2.84 -15.00 4.25
C THR A 333 -3.10 -16.42 3.69
N GLU A 334 -4.27 -16.68 3.10
CA GLU A 334 -4.53 -17.97 2.45
C GLU A 334 -3.56 -18.27 1.30
N HIS A 335 -3.27 -17.25 0.47
CA HIS A 335 -2.35 -17.37 -0.64
C HIS A 335 -0.94 -17.77 -0.18
N PHE A 336 -0.32 -16.98 0.71
CA PHE A 336 1.07 -17.22 1.11
C PHE A 336 1.26 -18.51 1.91
N LEU A 337 0.31 -18.86 2.77
CA LEU A 337 0.39 -20.10 3.55
C LEU A 337 0.12 -21.33 2.67
N ALA A 338 -0.69 -21.22 1.60
CA ALA A 338 -0.84 -22.30 0.63
C ALA A 338 0.45 -22.55 -0.14
N THR A 339 1.12 -21.48 -0.58
CA THR A 339 2.40 -21.57 -1.29
C THR A 339 3.49 -22.15 -0.38
N GLY A 340 3.61 -21.68 0.87
CA GLY A 340 4.59 -22.19 1.82
C GLY A 340 4.46 -23.69 2.12
N ASP A 341 3.23 -24.19 2.26
CA ASP A 341 2.98 -25.63 2.47
C ASP A 341 3.32 -26.48 1.23
N ALA A 342 3.19 -25.92 0.03
CA ALA A 342 3.55 -26.61 -1.21
C ALA A 342 5.07 -26.71 -1.37
N ASP A 343 5.81 -25.67 -0.99
CA ASP A 343 7.27 -25.65 -1.02
C ASP A 343 7.89 -26.55 0.05
N ALA A 344 7.31 -26.60 1.26
CA ALA A 344 7.80 -27.48 2.34
C ALA A 344 7.62 -28.99 2.04
N ARG A 345 6.82 -29.35 1.02
CA ARG A 345 6.61 -30.73 0.57
C ARG A 345 7.50 -31.14 -0.61
N ARG A 346 8.31 -30.22 -1.13
CA ARG A 346 9.28 -30.47 -2.21
C ARG A 346 10.68 -30.61 -1.64
#